data_AF-A0AA38GRG6-F1
#
_entry.id   AF-A0AA38GRG6-F1
#
_cell.length_a   1.000
_cell.length_b   1.000
_cell.length_c   1.000
_cell.angle_alpha   90.00
_cell.angle_beta   90.00
_cell.angle_gamma   90.00
#
_symmetry.space_group_name_H-M   'P 1'
#
loop_
_entity.id
_entity.type
_entity.pdbx_description
1 polymer ?
#
loop_
_entity_poly.entity_id
_entity_poly.type
_entity_poly.pdbx_seq_one_letter_code
_entity_poly.pdbx_strand_id
1 'polypeptide(L)' 'VGFIKPVDYSQWVSNIVPVLKKNGKIRICIDFRDINKACPKDDFPLPSIDVIVDATT' A
#
# COMPACT_ATOMS: atom_id res chain seq x y z
N VAL A 1 1.35 13.32 17.51
CA VAL A 1 2.05 12.26 16.74
C VAL A 1 1.40 12.19 15.36
N GLY A 2 2.17 12.37 14.29
CA GLY A 2 1.67 12.42 12.91
C GLY A 2 2.06 11.17 12.12
N PHE A 3 1.36 10.93 11.01
CA PHE A 3 1.64 9.80 10.09
C PHE A 3 2.85 10.02 9.18
N ILE A 4 3.23 11.28 8.95
CA ILE A 4 4.35 11.69 8.10
C ILE A 4 5.21 12.72 8.83
N LYS A 5 6.51 12.74 8.51
CA LYS A 5 7.47 13.74 8.99
C LYS A 5 8.31 14.25 7.82
N PRO A 6 8.80 15.50 7.87
CA PRO A 6 9.76 15.98 6.88
C PRO A 6 11.03 15.13 6.93
N VAL A 7 11.64 14.94 5.76
CA VAL A 7 12.96 14.32 5.63
C VAL A 7 13.79 15.16 4.67
N ASP A 8 15.00 15.47 5.08
CA ASP A 8 15.96 16.17 4.22
C ASP A 8 16.84 15.12 3.54
N TYR A 9 17.17 15.35 2.25
CA TYR A 9 18.10 14.53 1.47
C TYR A 9 17.77 13.03 1.39
N SER A 10 16.54 12.69 0.99
CA SER A 10 16.12 11.30 0.81
C SER A 10 16.87 10.62 -0.35
N GLN A 11 17.38 9.41 -0.11
CA GLN A 11 17.95 8.56 -1.18
C GLN A 11 16.89 7.98 -2.13
N TRP A 12 15.64 7.88 -1.67
CA TRP A 12 14.51 7.34 -2.41
C TRP A 12 13.36 8.35 -2.45
N VAL A 13 12.72 8.47 -3.61
CA VAL A 13 11.54 9.31 -3.82
C VAL A 13 10.51 8.51 -4.62
N SER A 14 9.24 8.67 -4.28
CA SER A 14 8.11 8.10 -5.02
C SER A 14 7.11 9.19 -5.36
N ASN A 15 6.45 9.04 -6.51
CA ASN A 15 5.49 10.04 -6.97
C ASN A 15 4.22 10.04 -6.12
N ILE A 16 3.65 11.24 -5.92
CA ILE A 16 2.33 11.40 -5.32
C ILE A 16 1.27 11.31 -6.43
N VAL A 17 0.25 10.49 -6.19
CA VAL A 17 -0.87 10.26 -7.11
C VAL A 17 -2.17 10.66 -6.41
N PRO A 18 -2.73 11.85 -6.68
CA PRO A 18 -4.03 12.24 -6.16
C PRO A 18 -5.15 11.45 -6.86
N VAL A 19 -6.06 10.87 -6.09
CA VAL A 19 -7.19 10.10 -6.61
C VAL A 19 -8.49 10.68 -6.08
N LEU A 20 -9.42 11.00 -6.98
CA LEU A 20 -10.77 11.43 -6.62
C LEU A 20 -11.61 10.20 -6.23
N LYS A 21 -12.08 10.14 -4.98
CA LYS A 21 -13.04 9.12 -4.54
C LYS A 21 -14.44 9.46 -5.05
N LYS A 22 -15.31 8.44 -5.14
CA LYS A 22 -16.74 8.60 -5.49
C LYS A 22 -17.49 9.60 -4.61
N ASN A 23 -17.06 9.78 -3.36
CA ASN A 23 -17.64 10.76 -2.43
C ASN A 23 -17.09 12.19 -2.61
N GLY A 24 -16.38 12.48 -3.71
CA GLY A 24 -15.81 13.79 -4.01
C GLY A 24 -14.54 14.14 -3.23
N LYS A 25 -14.10 13.31 -2.29
CA LYS A 25 -12.87 13.56 -1.52
C LYS A 25 -11.63 13.11 -2.29
N ILE A 26 -10.54 13.87 -2.18
CA ILE A 26 -9.24 13.47 -2.70
C ILE A 26 -8.55 12.53 -1.71
N ARG A 27 -7.98 11.43 -2.23
CA ARG A 27 -7.06 10.56 -1.51
C ARG A 27 -5.68 10.71 -2.12
N ILE A 28 -4.71 11.05 -1.29
CA ILE A 28 -3.30 11.03 -1.67
C ILE A 28 -2.82 9.57 -1.64
N CYS A 29 -2.38 9.08 -2.79
CA CYS A 29 -1.70 7.78 -2.92
C CYS A 29 -0.22 8.03 -3.24
N ILE A 30 0.65 7.09 -2.87
CA ILE A 30 2.06 7.11 -3.25
C ILE A 30 2.28 5.97 -4.24
N ASP A 31 2.99 6.25 -5.33
CA ASP A 31 3.33 5.25 -6.34
C ASP A 31 4.52 4.39 -5.88
N PHE A 32 4.20 3.27 -5.24
CA PHE A 32 5.18 2.34 -4.68
C PHE A 32 5.66 1.26 -5.66
N ARG A 33 5.52 1.44 -6.98
CA ARG A 33 5.91 0.40 -7.95
C ARG A 33 7.39 0.02 -7.88
N ASP A 34 8.29 0.99 -7.74
CA ASP A 34 9.72 0.71 -7.73
C ASP A 34 10.18 0.14 -6.38
N ILE A 35 9.62 0.62 -5.26
CA ILE A 35 9.90 0.03 -3.94
C ILE A 35 9.39 -1.42 -3.86
N ASN A 36 8.20 -1.71 -4.40
CA ASN A 36 7.65 -3.07 -4.41
C ASN A 36 8.48 -4.05 -5.24
N LYS A 37 9.23 -3.58 -6.23
CA LYS A 37 10.19 -4.40 -7.00
C LYS A 37 11.51 -4.60 -6.25
N ALA A 38 11.94 -3.60 -5.50
CA ALA A 38 13.18 -3.64 -4.73
C ALA A 38 13.06 -4.47 -3.45
N CYS A 39 11.86 -4.54 -2.85
CA CYS A 39 11.61 -5.33 -1.66
C CYS A 39 11.42 -6.82 -2.00
N PRO A 40 12.01 -7.75 -1.23
CA PRO A 40 11.65 -9.16 -1.32
C PRO A 40 10.17 -9.35 -0.96
N LYS A 41 9.50 -10.28 -1.63
CA LYS A 41 8.12 -10.63 -1.29
C LYS A 41 8.10 -11.34 0.06
N ASP A 42 7.07 -11.05 0.82
CA ASP A 42 6.79 -11.75 2.07
C ASP A 42 5.94 -12.99 1.78
N ASP A 43 6.33 -14.14 2.34
CA ASP A 43 5.73 -15.44 2.07
C ASP A 43 4.71 -15.85 3.15
N PHE A 44 3.89 -14.89 3.61
CA PHE A 44 2.71 -15.17 4.42
C PHE A 44 1.45 -15.11 3.55
N PRO A 45 1.08 -16.22 2.90
CA PRO A 45 -0.11 -16.24 2.06
C PRO A 45 -1.36 -16.06 2.93
N LEU A 46 -2.24 -15.16 2.51
CA LEU A 46 -3.60 -15.15 3.03
C LEU A 46 -4.36 -16.35 2.44
N PRO A 47 -5.14 -17.09 3.24
CA PRO A 47 -5.91 -18.20 2.73
C PRO A 47 -6.92 -17.72 1.68
N SER A 48 -7.17 -18.56 0.67
CA SER A 48 -8.27 -18.33 -0.29
C SER A 48 -9.59 -18.25 0.47
N ILE A 49 -10.54 -17.49 -0.08
CA ILE A 49 -11.90 -17.41 0.48
C ILE A 49 -12.55 -18.79 0.59
N ASP A 50 -12.29 -19.70 -0.36
CA ASP A 50 -12.82 -21.07 -0.35
C ASP A 50 -12.31 -21.84 0.88
N VAL A 51 -11.01 -21.72 1.16
CA VAL A 51 -10.36 -22.35 2.33
C VAL A 51 -10.95 -21.81 3.65
N ILE A 52 -11.28 -20.52 3.69
CA ILE A 52 -11.88 -19.90 4.88
C ILE A 52 -13.32 -20.39 5.07
N VAL A 53 -14.11 -20.47 4.00
CA VAL A 53 -15.52 -20.90 4.04
C VAL A 53 -15.63 -22.37 4.46
N ASP A 54 -14.79 -23.24 3.89
CA ASP A 54 -14.76 -24.68 4.21
C ASP A 54 -14.37 -24.94 5.68
N ALA A 55 -13.52 -24.10 6.28
CA ALA A 55 -13.14 -24.22 7.68
C ALA A 55 -14.23 -23.81 8.68
N THR A 56 -15.33 -23.21 8.22
CA THR A 56 -16.45 -22.75 9.05
C THR A 56 -17.69 -23.63 9.00
N THR A 57 -17.67 -24.69 8.18
CA THR A 57 -18.76 -25.69 8.04
C THR A 57 -18.40 -26.97 8.79
#